data_AF-A0A397VI90-F1
#
_entry.id   AF-A0A397VI90-F1
#
_cell.length_a   1.000
_cell.length_b   1.000
_cell.length_c   1.000
_cell.angle_alpha   90.00
_cell.angle_beta   90.00
_cell.angle_gamma   90.00
#
_symmetry.space_group_name_H-M   'P 1'
#
loop_
_entity.id
_entity.type
_entity.pdbx_description
1 polymer ?
#
loop_
_entity_poly.entity_id
_entity_poly.type
_entity_poly.pdbx_seq_one_letter_code
_entity_poly.pdbx_strand_id
1 'polypeptide(L)'
;LVILMFSTFINITSSFLIIIHEIGKNPKFSKWFSEYGFLLPFFTILSAGHIETLYILSSKLGMLKLFRTTFSKTAENAIFWVGILGLIIGIQILF
;
A
#
# COMPACT_ATOMS: atom_id res chain seq x y z
N LEU A 1 -11.30 7.95 18.25
CA LEU A 1 -10.76 6.58 18.43
C LEU A 1 -11.40 5.58 17.47
N VAL A 2 -12.73 5.39 17.50
CA VAL A 2 -13.44 4.41 16.64
C VAL A 2 -13.19 4.64 15.14
N ILE A 3 -13.30 5.89 14.67
CA ILE A 3 -13.04 6.25 13.26
C ILE A 3 -11.59 5.94 12.86
N LEU A 4 -10.62 6.20 13.76
CA LEU A 4 -9.21 5.90 13.54
C LEU A 4 -8.98 4.39 13.42
N MET A 5 -9.54 3.59 14.35
CA MET A 5 -9.45 2.13 14.29
C MET A 5 -10.05 1.58 13.00
N PHE A 6 -11.19 2.13 12.58
CA PHE A 6 -11.85 1.74 11.33
C PHE A 6 -11.01 2.11 10.10
N SER A 7 -10.46 3.33 10.05
CA SER A 7 -9.59 3.78 8.97
C SER A 7 -8.32 2.94 8.87
N THR A 8 -7.66 2.68 10.00
CA THR A 8 -6.49 1.79 10.06
C THR A 8 -6.81 0.38 9.57
N PHE A 9 -7.96 -0.16 9.98
CA PHE A 9 -8.39 -1.49 9.54
C PHE A 9 -8.60 -1.55 8.02
N ILE A 10 -9.25 -0.52 7.43
CA ILE A 10 -9.42 -0.41 5.97
C ILE A 10 -8.06 -0.36 5.29
N ASN A 11 -7.16 0.53 5.73
CA ASN A 11 -5.86 0.70 5.09
C ASN A 11 -5.03 -0.59 5.09
N ILE A 12 -4.92 -1.27 6.25
CA ILE A 12 -4.19 -2.54 6.37
C ILE A 12 -4.84 -3.61 5.48
N THR A 13 -6.17 -3.76 5.54
CA THR A 13 -6.89 -4.79 4.78
C THR A 13 -6.76 -4.55 3.27
N SER A 14 -6.98 -3.33 2.80
CA SER A 14 -6.81 -2.96 1.40
C SER A 14 -5.37 -3.16 0.93
N SER A 15 -4.39 -2.73 1.72
CA SER A 15 -2.96 -2.92 1.45
C SER A 15 -2.60 -4.40 1.31
N PHE A 16 -3.07 -5.24 2.22
CA PHE A 16 -2.87 -6.69 2.16
C PHE A 16 -3.48 -7.29 0.88
N LEU A 17 -4.74 -6.93 0.55
CA LEU A 17 -5.42 -7.41 -0.65
C LEU A 17 -4.71 -6.98 -1.94
N ILE A 18 -4.23 -5.74 -2.01
CA ILE A 18 -3.46 -5.22 -3.14
C ILE A 18 -2.16 -6.01 -3.30
N ILE A 19 -1.44 -6.25 -2.21
CA ILE A 19 -0.19 -7.02 -2.24
C ILE A 19 -0.42 -8.44 -2.75
N ILE A 20 -1.42 -9.15 -2.21
CA ILE A 20 -1.76 -10.51 -2.66
C ILE A 20 -2.17 -10.52 -4.14
N HIS A 21 -2.96 -9.53 -4.57
CA HIS A 21 -3.32 -9.37 -5.96
C HIS A 21 -2.08 -9.20 -6.85
N GLU A 22 -1.15 -8.34 -6.45
CA GLU A 22 0.08 -8.06 -7.23
C GLU A 22 1.02 -9.26 -7.29
N ILE A 23 1.19 -10.01 -6.19
CA ILE A 23 1.97 -11.24 -6.17
C ILE A 23 1.41 -12.27 -7.18
N GLY A 24 0.09 -12.37 -7.29
CA GLY A 24 -0.57 -13.34 -8.16
C GLY A 24 -0.79 -12.90 -9.60
N LYS A 25 -0.87 -11.59 -9.88
CA LYS A 25 -1.30 -11.06 -11.18
C LYS A 25 -0.27 -10.17 -11.88
N ASN A 26 0.72 -9.64 -11.16
CA ASN A 26 1.76 -8.80 -11.74
C ASN A 26 3.11 -9.53 -11.75
N PRO A 27 3.58 -10.03 -12.91
CA PRO A 27 4.83 -10.78 -13.00
C PRO A 27 6.05 -10.01 -12.51
N LYS A 28 6.08 -8.67 -12.69
CA LYS A 28 7.20 -7.83 -12.23
C LYS A 28 7.23 -7.76 -10.70
N PHE A 29 6.06 -7.57 -10.10
CA PHE A 29 5.92 -7.55 -8.65
C PHE A 29 6.19 -8.92 -8.03
N SER A 30 5.69 -9.99 -8.65
CA SER A 30 5.93 -11.38 -8.23
C SER A 30 7.42 -11.75 -8.26
N LYS A 31 8.15 -11.34 -9.31
CA LYS A 31 9.60 -11.50 -9.38
C LYS A 31 10.31 -10.72 -8.26
N TRP A 32 9.94 -9.46 -8.06
CA TRP A 32 10.49 -8.65 -6.97
C TRP A 32 10.19 -9.26 -5.59
N PHE A 33 8.99 -9.84 -5.40
CA PHE A 33 8.58 -10.51 -4.18
C PHE A 33 9.47 -11.71 -3.84
N SER A 34 9.91 -12.47 -4.86
CA SER A 34 10.82 -13.61 -4.65
C SER A 34 12.17 -13.21 -4.03
N GLU A 35 12.60 -11.96 -4.22
CA GLU A 35 13.86 -11.42 -3.70
C GLU A 35 13.68 -10.63 -2.38
N TYR A 36 12.63 -9.79 -2.30
CA TYR A 36 12.47 -8.79 -1.21
C TYR A 36 11.16 -8.96 -0.41
N GLY A 37 10.40 -10.03 -0.64
CA GLY A 37 9.07 -10.22 -0.06
C GLY A 37 9.01 -10.24 1.46
N PHE A 38 10.12 -10.53 2.14
CA PHE A 38 10.22 -10.46 3.60
C PHE A 38 9.95 -9.06 4.17
N LEU A 39 10.06 -8.01 3.35
CA LEU A 39 9.76 -6.62 3.74
C LEU A 39 8.28 -6.27 3.64
N LEU A 40 7.46 -7.04 2.92
CA LEU A 40 6.06 -6.69 2.69
C LEU A 40 5.25 -6.52 3.98
N PRO A 41 5.36 -7.39 5.00
CA PRO A 41 4.63 -7.19 6.25
C PRO A 41 4.93 -5.83 6.91
N PHE A 42 6.17 -5.34 6.81
CA PHE A 42 6.55 -4.02 7.31
C PHE A 42 5.81 -2.90 6.57
N PHE A 43 5.77 -2.94 5.23
CA PHE A 43 5.03 -1.94 4.45
C PHE A 43 3.51 -2.05 4.61
N THR A 44 2.98 -3.26 4.81
CA THR A 44 1.56 -3.45 5.16
C THR A 44 1.24 -2.82 6.51
N ILE A 45 2.06 -3.03 7.54
CA ILE A 45 1.86 -2.38 8.85
C ILE A 45 2.04 -0.86 8.72
N LEU A 46 3.05 -0.37 8.00
CA LEU A 46 3.29 1.06 7.81
C LEU A 46 2.11 1.75 7.10
N SER A 47 1.41 1.02 6.22
CA SER A 47 0.21 1.52 5.55
C SER A 47 -0.98 1.76 6.47
N ALA A 48 -0.95 1.29 7.73
CA ALA A 48 -1.96 1.56 8.75
C ALA A 48 -2.30 3.05 8.90
N GLY A 49 -1.30 3.93 8.78
CA GLY A 49 -1.50 5.36 8.76
C GLY A 49 -2.12 5.82 7.44
N HIS A 50 -1.43 5.54 6.34
CA HIS A 50 -1.83 5.94 4.99
C HIS A 50 -1.46 4.86 3.97
N ILE A 51 -2.43 4.45 3.14
CA ILE A 51 -2.24 3.39 2.15
C ILE A 51 -1.21 3.76 1.08
N GLU A 52 -1.03 5.04 0.81
CA GLU A 52 -0.07 5.62 -0.13
C GLU A 52 1.39 5.29 0.22
N THR A 53 1.65 4.91 1.48
CA THR A 53 2.95 4.36 1.90
C THR A 53 3.40 3.19 1.01
N LEU A 54 2.49 2.43 0.42
CA LEU A 54 2.83 1.38 -0.54
C LEU A 54 3.62 1.91 -1.74
N TYR A 55 3.42 3.16 -2.16
CA TYR A 55 4.19 3.77 -3.25
C TYR A 55 5.68 3.88 -2.97
N ILE A 56 6.13 3.74 -1.72
CA ILE A 56 7.56 3.63 -1.39
C ILE A 56 8.20 2.47 -2.16
N LEU A 57 7.49 1.34 -2.32
CA LEU A 57 7.97 0.16 -3.05
C LEU A 57 8.24 0.45 -4.53
N SER A 58 7.57 1.44 -5.12
CA SER A 58 7.73 1.86 -6.52
C SER A 58 8.44 3.20 -6.71
N SER A 59 8.84 3.86 -5.63
CA SER A 59 9.37 5.23 -5.63
C SER A 59 10.78 5.39 -6.22
N LYS A 60 11.51 4.28 -6.39
CA LYS A 60 12.95 4.24 -6.74
C LYS A 60 13.84 4.97 -5.72
N LEU A 61 13.43 5.01 -4.46
CA LEU A 61 14.16 5.66 -3.36
C LEU A 61 15.62 5.17 -3.31
N GLY A 62 16.57 6.12 -3.35
CA GLY A 62 18.00 5.85 -3.34
C GLY A 62 18.52 4.97 -4.48
N MET A 63 17.74 4.79 -5.57
CA MET A 63 17.99 3.81 -6.64
C MET A 63 18.14 2.35 -6.18
N LEU A 64 17.74 2.03 -4.95
CA LEU A 64 17.83 0.70 -4.39
C LEU A 64 16.85 -0.25 -5.09
N LYS A 65 17.29 -1.48 -5.37
CA LYS A 65 16.47 -2.50 -6.05
C LYS A 65 15.19 -2.84 -5.26
N LEU A 66 15.25 -2.74 -3.93
CA LEU A 66 14.09 -3.00 -3.07
C LEU A 66 12.94 -1.99 -3.25
N PHE A 67 13.21 -0.78 -3.75
CA PHE A 67 12.22 0.27 -4.01
C PHE A 67 11.92 0.46 -5.50
N ARG A 68 12.19 -0.55 -6.33
CA ARG A 68 12.07 -0.48 -7.79
C ARG A 68 11.00 -1.41 -8.37
N THR A 69 10.07 -1.91 -7.56
CA THR A 69 8.93 -2.66 -8.10
C THR A 69 7.92 -1.72 -8.74
N THR A 70 6.94 -2.26 -9.45
CA THR A 70 5.87 -1.50 -10.09
C THR A 70 4.54 -2.15 -9.77
N PHE A 71 3.57 -1.36 -9.33
CA PHE A 71 2.19 -1.79 -9.17
C PHE A 71 1.50 -1.88 -10.54
N SER A 72 0.50 -2.76 -10.66
CA SER A 72 -0.42 -2.73 -11.80
C SER A 72 -1.28 -1.47 -11.76
N LYS A 73 -1.88 -1.10 -12.89
CA LYS A 73 -2.78 0.06 -12.95
C LYS A 73 -3.99 -0.10 -12.02
N THR A 74 -4.47 -1.32 -11.86
CA THR A 74 -5.55 -1.68 -10.93
C THR A 74 -5.15 -1.39 -9.49
N ALA A 75 -3.94 -1.82 -9.09
CA ALA A 75 -3.41 -1.56 -7.76
C ALA A 75 -3.16 -0.06 -7.53
N GLU A 76 -2.58 0.66 -8.49
CA GLU A 76 -2.40 2.13 -8.39
C GLU A 76 -3.73 2.86 -8.19
N ASN A 77 -4.75 2.50 -8.97
CA ASN A 77 -6.09 3.08 -8.81
C ASN A 77 -6.69 2.76 -7.44
N ALA A 78 -6.51 1.54 -6.94
CA ALA A 78 -6.99 1.15 -5.62
C ALA A 78 -6.29 1.95 -4.50
N ILE A 79 -4.96 2.05 -4.54
CA ILE A 79 -4.18 2.85 -3.58
C ILE A 79 -4.64 4.30 -3.61
N PHE A 80 -4.81 4.87 -4.80
CA PHE A 80 -5.25 6.26 -4.97
C PHE A 80 -6.65 6.51 -4.40
N TRP A 81 -7.64 5.70 -4.77
CA TRP A 81 -9.03 5.92 -4.32
C TRP A 81 -9.22 5.63 -2.83
N VAL A 82 -8.59 4.58 -2.29
CA VAL A 82 -8.63 4.31 -0.85
C VAL A 82 -7.92 5.43 -0.08
N GLY A 83 -6.81 5.95 -0.61
CA GLY A 83 -6.11 7.11 -0.04
C GLY A 83 -6.99 8.36 0.03
N ILE A 84 -7.65 8.72 -1.09
CA ILE A 84 -8.61 9.84 -1.13
C ILE A 84 -9.72 9.65 -0.09
N LEU A 85 -10.32 8.47 -0.01
CA LEU A 85 -11.37 8.18 0.97
C LEU A 85 -10.84 8.31 2.40
N GLY A 86 -9.63 7.81 2.66
CA GLY A 86 -8.96 7.93 3.95
C GLY A 86 -8.74 9.39 4.35
N LEU A 87 -8.31 10.24 3.42
CA LEU A 87 -8.14 11.67 3.66
C LEU A 87 -9.47 12.38 3.94
N ILE A 88 -10.53 12.08 3.19
CA ILE A 88 -11.86 12.66 3.42
C ILE A 88 -12.39 12.28 4.81
N ILE A 89 -12.29 11.01 5.18
CA ILE A 89 -12.70 10.51 6.51
C ILE A 89 -11.84 11.16 7.60
N GLY A 90 -10.53 11.31 7.37
CA GLY A 90 -9.61 11.95 8.30
C GLY A 90 -9.87 13.44 8.49
N ILE A 91 -10.20 14.17 7.43
CA ILE A 91 -10.56 15.61 7.48
C ILE A 91 -11.78 15.84 8.37
N GLN A 92 -12.75 14.91 8.37
CA GLN A 92 -13.94 14.99 9.23
C GLN A 92 -13.65 14.78 10.73
N ILE A 93 -12.43 14.39 11.10
CA ILE A 93 -11.98 14.30 12.51
C ILE A 93 -11.36 15.64 12.98
N LEU A 94 -10.91 16.49 12.04
CA LEU A 94 -10.22 17.75 12.33
C LEU A 94 -11.16 18.97 12.46
N PHE A 95 -12.44 18.82 12.10
CA PHE A 95 -13.49 19.83 12.22
C PHE A 95 -14.63 19.31 13.11
#